data_AF-A0A1C6IBK3-F1
#
_entry.id   AF-A0A1C6IBK3-F1
#
_cell.length_a   1.000
_cell.length_b   1.000
_cell.length_c   1.000
_cell.angle_alpha   90.00
_cell.angle_beta   90.00
_cell.angle_gamma   90.00
#
_symmetry.space_group_name_H-M   'P 1'
#
loop_
_entity.id
_entity.type
_entity.pdbx_description
1 polymer ?
#
loop_
_entity_poly.entity_id
_entity_poly.type
_entity_poly.pdbx_seq_one_letter_code
_entity_poly.pdbx_strand_id
1 'polypeptide(L)'
;MTIEEKAAILSGKTVWQTREIDRFSISCCAAETKENGRLIMGAEDVWNVSLTAPEAKLYLTHMDNVAHASVTRFTMRGQLTAYGVSNYDMLEDGETVVY
;
A
#
# COMPACT_ATOMS: atom_id res chain seq x y z
N MET A 1 -16.98 7.72 27.91
CA MET A 1 -15.74 7.59 27.12
C MET A 1 -16.17 7.49 25.68
N THR A 2 -16.12 8.60 24.94
CA THR A 2 -16.38 8.61 23.49
C THR A 2 -15.11 8.12 22.81
N ILE A 3 -15.20 6.98 22.11
CA ILE A 3 -14.13 6.49 21.25
C ILE A 3 -14.27 7.28 19.94
N GLU A 4 -13.26 8.06 19.59
CA GLU A 4 -13.20 8.80 18.33
C GLU A 4 -12.55 7.89 17.28
N GLU A 5 -13.30 7.51 16.24
CA GLU A 5 -12.84 6.64 15.17
C GLU A 5 -12.19 7.48 14.06
N LYS A 6 -10.96 7.15 13.62
CA LYS A 6 -10.32 7.86 12.48
C LYS A 6 -10.70 7.28 11.13
N ALA A 7 -10.67 8.10 10.09
CA ALA A 7 -11.09 7.71 8.75
C ALA A 7 -10.10 6.73 8.09
N ALA A 8 -10.61 5.72 7.40
CA ALA A 8 -9.81 4.75 6.66
C ALA A 8 -10.44 4.45 5.29
N ILE A 9 -9.60 4.22 4.28
CA ILE A 9 -10.05 3.73 2.97
C ILE A 9 -9.41 2.38 2.64
N LEU A 10 -10.24 1.45 2.19
CA LEU A 10 -9.85 0.24 1.49
C LEU A 10 -9.87 0.51 -0.02
N SER A 11 -8.69 0.66 -0.64
CA SER A 11 -8.59 1.03 -2.06
C SER A 11 -9.06 -0.08 -3.02
N GLY A 12 -9.01 -1.34 -2.61
CA GLY A 12 -9.27 -2.48 -3.49
C GLY A 12 -8.23 -2.57 -4.62
N LYS A 13 -8.62 -3.09 -5.79
CA LYS A 13 -7.77 -3.14 -6.99
C LYS A 13 -8.05 -1.90 -7.84
N THR A 14 -7.25 -0.86 -7.66
CA THR A 14 -7.41 0.43 -8.34
C THR A 14 -6.06 1.05 -8.66
N VAL A 15 -6.08 2.06 -9.55
CA VAL A 15 -5.02 3.05 -9.72
C VAL A 15 -5.30 4.29 -8.84
N TRP A 16 -4.33 5.21 -8.76
CA TRP A 16 -4.30 6.32 -7.79
C TRP A 16 -5.50 7.30 -7.88
N GLN A 17 -5.96 7.80 -6.71
CA GLN A 17 -7.03 8.80 -6.54
C GLN A 17 -6.78 9.72 -5.33
N THR A 18 -7.27 10.97 -5.36
CA THR A 18 -6.99 12.01 -4.34
C THR A 18 -8.13 12.19 -3.31
N ARG A 19 -7.85 11.99 -2.02
CA ARG A 19 -8.74 12.27 -0.86
C ARG A 19 -7.92 12.49 0.43
N GLU A 20 -8.40 13.33 1.36
CA GLU A 20 -7.82 13.48 2.70
C GLU A 20 -8.34 12.37 3.64
N ILE A 21 -7.45 11.45 4.04
CA ILE A 21 -7.76 10.26 4.85
C ILE A 21 -6.56 9.96 5.76
N ASP A 22 -6.79 9.57 7.01
CA ASP A 22 -5.73 9.26 7.98
C ASP A 22 -4.99 7.94 7.68
N ARG A 23 -5.64 7.03 6.94
CA ARG A 23 -5.16 5.67 6.69
C ARG A 23 -5.54 5.14 5.31
N PHE A 24 -4.58 4.57 4.59
CA PHE A 24 -4.80 3.97 3.27
C PHE A 24 -4.41 2.50 3.26
N SER A 25 -5.34 1.60 2.93
CA SER A 25 -4.99 0.23 2.53
C SER A 25 -4.77 0.17 1.03
N ILE A 26 -3.57 -0.23 0.61
CA ILE A 26 -3.08 -0.22 -0.78
C ILE A 26 -2.80 -1.65 -1.24
N SER A 27 -3.44 -2.09 -2.31
CA SER A 27 -3.07 -3.34 -2.99
C SER A 27 -1.88 -3.06 -3.90
N CYS A 28 -0.68 -3.58 -3.58
CA CYS A 28 0.57 -3.10 -4.22
C CYS A 28 1.54 -4.20 -4.71
N CYS A 29 1.03 -5.29 -5.29
CA CYS A 29 1.87 -6.35 -5.86
C CYS A 29 2.46 -6.09 -7.25
N ALA A 30 2.17 -4.94 -7.86
CA ALA A 30 2.56 -4.63 -9.23
C ALA A 30 2.20 -5.76 -10.21
N ALA A 31 0.99 -6.30 -10.10
CA ALA A 31 0.51 -7.32 -11.03
C ALA A 31 0.44 -6.76 -12.45
N GLU A 32 0.93 -7.52 -13.43
CA GLU A 32 0.99 -7.08 -14.83
C GLU A 32 0.47 -8.16 -15.78
N THR A 33 0.01 -7.74 -16.96
CA THR A 33 -0.17 -8.64 -18.11
C THR A 33 0.74 -8.21 -19.24
N LYS A 34 1.08 -9.17 -20.12
CA LYS A 34 1.92 -8.89 -21.28
C LYS A 34 1.34 -7.83 -22.21
N GLU A 35 0.02 -7.77 -22.32
CA GLU A 35 -0.70 -6.90 -23.26
C GLU A 35 -0.97 -5.50 -22.69
N ASN A 36 -1.23 -5.40 -21.38
CA ASN A 36 -1.71 -4.17 -20.76
C ASN A 36 -0.72 -3.55 -19.76
N GLY A 37 0.43 -4.20 -19.52
CA GLY A 37 1.39 -3.76 -18.52
C GLY A 37 0.83 -3.83 -17.11
N ARG A 38 1.22 -2.87 -16.26
CA ARG A 38 0.89 -2.82 -14.84
C ARG A 38 -0.59 -2.55 -14.58
N LEU A 39 -1.27 -3.49 -13.92
CA LEU A 39 -2.69 -3.45 -13.56
C LEU A 39 -2.95 -3.05 -12.11
N ILE A 40 -2.00 -3.33 -11.21
CA ILE A 40 -2.10 -3.05 -9.78
C ILE A 40 -0.92 -2.16 -9.36
N MET A 41 -1.11 -1.31 -8.35
CA MET A 41 -0.07 -0.42 -7.84
C MET A 41 1.23 -1.16 -7.48
N GLY A 42 2.35 -0.43 -7.51
CA GLY A 42 3.66 -0.88 -7.07
C GLY A 42 4.34 0.10 -6.12
N ALA A 43 5.65 -0.05 -5.92
CA ALA A 43 6.42 0.76 -4.97
C ALA A 43 6.41 2.27 -5.30
N GLU A 44 6.44 2.63 -6.59
CA GLU A 44 6.36 4.01 -7.05
C GLU A 44 5.02 4.65 -6.69
N ASP A 45 3.92 3.91 -6.83
CA ASP A 45 2.59 4.39 -6.46
C ASP A 45 2.50 4.61 -4.94
N VAL A 46 3.03 3.68 -4.13
CA VAL A 46 3.12 3.83 -2.67
C VAL A 46 3.94 5.06 -2.27
N TRP A 47 5.06 5.31 -2.96
CA TRP A 47 5.86 6.51 -2.75
C TRP A 47 5.08 7.78 -3.08
N ASN A 48 4.37 7.83 -4.20
CA ASN A 48 3.51 8.97 -4.55
C ASN A 48 2.40 9.21 -3.52
N VAL A 49 1.81 8.15 -2.95
CA VAL A 49 0.84 8.28 -1.85
C VAL A 49 1.52 8.89 -0.62
N SER A 50 2.72 8.43 -0.26
CA SER A 50 3.45 8.95 0.90
C SER A 50 3.81 10.43 0.77
N LEU A 51 4.03 10.93 -0.46
CA LEU A 51 4.27 12.34 -0.72
C LEU A 51 2.98 13.17 -0.69
N THR A 52 1.87 12.59 -1.15
CA THR A 52 0.59 13.31 -1.23
C THR A 52 -0.14 13.36 0.11
N ALA A 53 -0.02 12.32 0.92
CA ALA A 53 -0.63 12.22 2.24
C ALA A 53 0.43 11.80 3.28
N PRO A 54 1.40 12.67 3.60
CA PRO A 54 2.54 12.32 4.47
C PRO A 54 2.11 11.95 5.89
N GLU A 55 1.02 12.54 6.37
CA GLU A 55 0.45 12.27 7.69
C GLU A 55 -0.35 10.95 7.75
N ALA A 56 -0.70 10.39 6.58
CA ALA A 56 -1.47 9.16 6.53
C ALA A 56 -0.58 7.94 6.78
N LYS A 57 -1.13 6.94 7.49
CA LYS A 57 -0.48 5.63 7.64
C LYS A 57 -0.87 4.72 6.48
N LEU A 58 0.10 4.18 5.76
CA LEU A 58 -0.11 3.30 4.60
C LEU A 58 -0.09 1.83 5.02
N TYR A 59 -1.02 1.02 4.54
CA TYR A 59 -1.13 -0.41 4.82
C TYR A 59 -0.97 -1.16 3.51
N LEU A 60 0.16 -1.82 3.36
CA LEU A 60 0.52 -2.49 2.12
C LEU A 60 -0.02 -3.91 2.14
N THR A 61 -0.82 -4.25 1.13
CA THR A 61 -1.58 -5.50 1.06
C THR A 61 -1.50 -6.14 -0.32
N HIS A 62 -2.10 -7.32 -0.46
CA HIS A 62 -2.18 -8.09 -1.71
C HIS A 62 -0.79 -8.47 -2.23
N MET A 63 0.12 -8.92 -1.35
CA MET A 63 1.49 -9.32 -1.68
C MET A 63 1.75 -10.78 -1.29
N ASP A 64 2.75 -11.41 -1.91
CA ASP A 64 3.24 -12.79 -1.70
C ASP A 64 2.22 -13.94 -1.72
N ASN A 65 0.96 -13.69 -2.10
CA ASN A 65 -0.08 -14.71 -2.08
C ASN A 65 -0.49 -15.21 -3.47
N VAL A 66 -0.31 -14.40 -4.52
CA VAL A 66 -0.76 -14.72 -5.89
C VAL A 66 0.40 -14.82 -6.86
N ALA A 67 0.33 -15.78 -7.79
CA ALA A 67 1.41 -16.07 -8.73
C ALA A 67 1.73 -14.93 -9.73
N HIS A 68 0.77 -14.03 -9.95
CA HIS A 68 0.92 -12.89 -10.85
C HIS A 68 1.42 -11.61 -10.14
N ALA A 69 1.81 -11.71 -8.87
CA ALA A 69 2.49 -10.62 -8.18
C ALA A 69 3.93 -10.51 -8.71
N SER A 70 4.31 -9.31 -9.14
CA SER A 70 5.68 -9.03 -9.64
C SER A 70 6.60 -8.49 -8.55
N VAL A 71 6.04 -8.09 -7.41
CA VAL A 71 6.76 -7.53 -6.25
C VAL A 71 6.45 -8.35 -5.00
N THR A 72 7.48 -8.66 -4.23
CA THR A 72 7.39 -9.36 -2.95
C THR A 72 7.47 -8.39 -1.77
N ARG A 73 7.11 -8.81 -0.55
CA ARG A 73 7.37 -7.99 0.66
C ARG A 73 8.84 -7.61 0.78
N PHE A 74 9.73 -8.54 0.49
CA PHE A 74 11.18 -8.29 0.52
C PHE A 74 11.60 -7.19 -0.46
N THR A 75 11.20 -7.29 -1.73
CA THR A 75 11.62 -6.30 -2.74
C THR A 75 10.94 -4.94 -2.50
N MET A 76 9.68 -4.94 -2.07
CA MET A 76 8.97 -3.71 -1.70
C MET A 76 9.67 -2.96 -0.57
N ARG A 77 10.07 -3.65 0.51
CA ARG A 77 10.81 -3.02 1.62
C ARG A 77 12.08 -2.33 1.13
N GLY A 78 12.87 -3.01 0.29
CA GLY A 78 14.08 -2.44 -0.31
C GLY A 78 13.82 -1.19 -1.15
N GLN A 79 12.78 -1.21 -2.00
CA GLN A 79 12.40 -0.07 -2.83
C GLN A 79 11.93 1.13 -1.98
N LEU A 80 11.07 0.89 -0.99
CA LEU A 80 10.56 1.94 -0.11
C LEU A 80 11.65 2.55 0.76
N THR A 81 12.61 1.75 1.24
CA THR A 81 13.80 2.27 1.91
C THR A 81 14.62 3.18 0.99
N ALA A 82 14.81 2.81 -0.29
CA ALA A 82 15.51 3.65 -1.25
C ALA A 82 14.77 4.97 -1.55
N TYR A 83 13.44 4.97 -1.50
CA TYR A 83 12.59 6.16 -1.64
C TYR A 83 12.46 7.00 -0.36
N GLY A 84 12.98 6.53 0.78
CA GLY A 84 12.83 7.20 2.08
C GLY A 84 11.42 7.11 2.66
N VAL A 85 10.59 6.17 2.19
CA VAL A 85 9.22 5.98 2.68
C VAL A 85 9.26 5.17 3.97
N SER A 86 8.67 5.71 5.03
CA SER A 86 8.66 5.10 6.38
C SER A 86 7.28 5.03 7.04
N ASN A 87 6.30 5.77 6.52
CA ASN A 87 4.94 5.85 7.05
C ASN A 87 4.04 4.68 6.58
N TYR A 88 4.58 3.46 6.50
CA TYR A 88 3.83 2.27 6.10
C TYR A 88 3.89 1.15 7.15
N ASP A 89 2.89 0.29 7.15
CA ASP A 89 2.90 -1.04 7.75
C ASP A 89 2.72 -2.08 6.65
N MET A 90 3.52 -3.14 6.74
CA MET A 90 3.52 -4.27 5.81
C MET A 90 3.55 -5.55 6.63
N LEU A 91 2.34 -5.96 7.00
CA LEU A 91 2.08 -7.07 7.91
C LEU A 91 2.32 -8.42 7.24
N GLU A 92 2.74 -9.39 8.05
CA GLU A 92 2.69 -10.80 7.69
C GLU A 92 1.25 -11.33 7.79
N ASP A 93 0.99 -12.46 7.14
CA ASP A 93 -0.33 -13.07 7.12
C ASP A 93 -0.74 -13.49 8.55
N GLY A 94 -1.87 -12.97 9.02
CA GLY A 94 -2.41 -13.23 10.37
C GLY A 94 -1.97 -12.22 11.45
N GLU A 95 -1.12 -11.25 11.13
CA GLU A 95 -0.76 -10.19 12.07
C GLU A 95 -1.89 -9.17 12.25
N THR A 96 -1.94 -8.59 13.46
CA THR A 96 -2.90 -7.53 13.83
C THR A 96 -2.14 -6.31 14.32
N VAL A 97 -2.70 -5.14 14.03
CA VAL A 97 -2.14 -3.85 14.44
C VAL A 97 -3.29 -2.93 14.89
N VAL A 98 -3.03 -2.14 15.94
CA VAL A 98 -4.04 -1.33 16.66
C VAL A 98 -3.66 0.15 16.57
N TYR A 99 -4.65 1.03 16.36
CA TYR A 99 -4.45 2.47 16.11
C TYR A 99 -5.47 3.38 16.77
#